data_AF-A0A2P9JZF8-F1
#
_entry.id   AF-A0A2P9JZF8-F1
#
_cell.length_a   1.000
_cell.length_b   1.000
_cell.length_c   1.000
_cell.angle_alpha   90.00
_cell.angle_beta   90.00
_cell.angle_gamma   90.00
#
_symmetry.space_group_name_H-M   'P 1'
#
loop_
_entity.id
_entity.type
_entity.pdbx_description
1 polymer ?
#
loop_
_entity_poly.entity_id
_entity_poly.type
_entity_poly.pdbx_seq_one_letter_code
_entity_poly.pdbx_strand_id
1 'polypeptide(L)'
;MSYLVVLSVIVAAVSGQLLTPDEVEKLKSYHASCLKETGIDESLVKKAMTGEYTDDPKFKDHLLCCHKKIGFQNDAGDINEEAIIKKVSMVFKNEEVVKLAVQKCSKKQATPSETAYEFAKCMHAFAPKDLDIVSMFY
;
A
#
# COMPACT_ATOMS: atom_id res chain seq x y z
N MET A 1 47.95 5.14 0.58
CA MET A 1 47.20 4.79 -0.65
C MET A 1 46.07 3.79 -0.37
N SER A 2 45.28 3.97 0.70
CA SER A 2 44.23 3.00 1.10
C SER A 2 42.91 3.62 1.59
N TYR A 3 42.76 4.95 1.57
CA TYR A 3 41.51 5.61 2.01
C TYR A 3 40.57 6.01 0.87
N LEU A 4 41.00 5.94 -0.39
CA LEU A 4 40.16 6.29 -1.54
C LEU A 4 39.18 5.17 -1.95
N VAL A 5 39.42 3.92 -1.52
CA VAL A 5 38.57 2.77 -1.87
C VAL A 5 37.34 2.66 -0.97
N VAL A 6 37.35 3.29 0.20
CA VAL A 6 36.23 3.20 1.17
C VAL A 6 35.09 4.18 0.83
N LEU A 7 35.40 5.28 0.14
CA LEU A 7 34.41 6.30 -0.23
C LEU A 7 33.56 5.93 -1.47
N SER A 8 33.99 4.98 -2.30
CA SER A 8 33.21 4.51 -3.45
C SER A 8 32.15 3.47 -3.10
N VAL A 9 32.17 2.90 -1.89
CA VAL A 9 31.17 1.91 -1.43
C VAL A 9 29.92 2.59 -0.83
N ILE A 10 29.98 3.88 -0.50
CA ILE A 10 28.84 4.61 0.10
C ILE A 10 27.85 5.10 -0.97
N VAL A 11 28.22 5.10 -2.25
CA VAL A 11 27.36 5.60 -3.36
C VAL A 11 26.51 4.47 -3.99
N ALA A 12 26.61 3.22 -3.50
CA ALA A 12 25.74 2.12 -3.93
C ALA A 12 24.48 1.93 -3.07
N ALA A 13 24.18 2.86 -2.14
CA ALA A 13 22.95 2.83 -1.34
C ALA A 13 21.76 3.55 -2.01
N VAL A 14 21.88 3.91 -3.29
CA VAL A 14 20.76 4.48 -4.07
C VAL A 14 20.21 3.40 -4.99
N SER A 15 19.31 2.58 -4.47
CA SER A 15 18.38 1.80 -5.30
C SER A 15 17.03 1.80 -4.60
N GLY A 16 16.39 2.98 -4.62
CA GLY A 16 14.98 3.17 -4.30
C GLY A 16 14.10 2.55 -5.37
N GLN A 17 14.18 1.23 -5.56
CA GLN A 17 13.14 0.47 -6.26
C GLN A 17 12.68 -0.63 -5.32
N LEU A 18 11.76 -0.24 -4.43
CA LEU A 18 11.01 -1.12 -3.54
C LEU A 18 10.10 -2.11 -4.32
N LEU A 19 9.86 -1.82 -5.60
CA LEU A 19 9.09 -2.61 -6.55
C LEU A 19 9.80 -2.64 -7.90
N THR A 20 9.67 -3.74 -8.64
CA THR A 20 10.11 -3.83 -10.04
C THR A 20 9.26 -2.90 -10.92
N PRO A 21 9.77 -2.43 -12.07
CA PRO A 21 8.99 -1.61 -13.01
C PRO A 21 7.65 -2.25 -13.38
N ASP A 22 7.64 -3.57 -13.61
CA ASP A 22 6.43 -4.33 -13.94
C ASP A 22 5.40 -4.34 -12.81
N GLU A 23 5.84 -4.42 -11.55
CA GLU A 23 4.95 -4.35 -10.38
C GLU A 23 4.35 -2.96 -10.23
N VAL A 24 5.13 -1.91 -10.44
CA VAL A 24 4.65 -0.52 -10.43
C VAL A 24 3.61 -0.31 -11.53
N GLU A 25 3.90 -0.75 -12.76
CA GLU A 25 2.94 -0.64 -13.87
C GLU A 25 1.63 -1.39 -13.58
N LYS A 26 1.72 -2.55 -12.94
CA LYS A 26 0.55 -3.32 -12.53
C LYS A 26 -0.29 -2.59 -11.48
N LEU A 27 0.33 -1.99 -10.46
CA LEU A 27 -0.38 -1.20 -9.46
C LEU A 27 -1.04 0.04 -10.08
N LYS A 28 -0.35 0.71 -11.01
CA LYS A 28 -0.92 1.82 -11.80
C LYS A 28 -2.14 1.40 -12.60
N SER A 29 -2.07 0.25 -13.28
CA SER A 29 -3.18 -0.33 -14.03
C SER A 29 -4.39 -0.66 -13.14
N TYR A 30 -4.14 -1.24 -11.96
CA TYR A 30 -5.18 -1.53 -10.98
C TYR A 30 -5.86 -0.25 -10.47
N HIS A 31 -5.07 0.74 -10.09
CA HIS A 31 -5.56 2.05 -9.64
C HIS A 31 -6.44 2.72 -10.70
N ALA A 32 -5.96 2.81 -11.95
CA ALA A 32 -6.71 3.38 -13.07
C ALA A 32 -8.03 2.64 -13.33
N SER A 33 -8.00 1.30 -13.28
CA SER A 33 -9.22 0.49 -13.41
C SER A 33 -10.21 0.78 -12.28
N CYS A 34 -9.74 0.92 -11.04
CA CYS A 34 -10.60 1.16 -9.88
C CYS A 34 -11.14 2.59 -9.83
N LEU A 35 -10.40 3.59 -10.32
CA LEU A 35 -10.93 4.94 -10.54
C LEU A 35 -12.11 4.91 -11.52
N LYS A 36 -11.96 4.19 -12.64
CA LYS A 36 -13.02 4.05 -13.64
C LYS A 36 -14.24 3.31 -13.11
N GLU A 37 -14.03 2.25 -12.32
CA GLU A 37 -15.10 1.42 -11.76
C GLU A 37 -15.94 2.18 -10.72
N THR A 38 -15.28 2.95 -9.85
CA THR A 38 -15.94 3.63 -8.72
C THR A 38 -16.40 5.05 -9.04
N GLY A 39 -15.78 5.69 -10.03
CA GLY A 39 -16.05 7.08 -10.38
C GLY A 39 -15.75 8.05 -9.22
N ILE A 40 -14.75 7.73 -8.40
CA ILE A 40 -14.23 8.61 -7.36
C ILE A 40 -13.38 9.73 -7.97
N ASP A 41 -13.42 10.92 -7.35
CA ASP A 41 -12.43 11.95 -7.60
C ASP A 41 -11.04 11.53 -7.10
N GLU A 42 -10.10 11.42 -8.03
CA GLU A 42 -8.70 11.08 -7.77
C GLU A 42 -8.04 12.00 -6.72
N SER A 43 -8.51 13.24 -6.59
CA SER A 43 -8.03 14.18 -5.56
C SER A 43 -8.28 13.65 -4.13
N LEU A 44 -9.36 12.92 -3.91
CA LEU A 44 -9.69 12.30 -2.62
C LEU A 44 -8.75 11.14 -2.32
N VAL A 45 -8.39 10.35 -3.34
CA VAL A 45 -7.43 9.26 -3.19
C VAL A 45 -6.04 9.80 -2.82
N LYS A 46 -5.59 10.87 -3.48
CA LYS A 46 -4.30 11.51 -3.19
C LYS A 46 -4.22 12.04 -1.76
N LYS A 47 -5.29 12.66 -1.25
CA LYS A 47 -5.39 13.10 0.15
C LYS A 47 -5.28 11.94 1.14
N ALA A 48 -5.95 10.81 0.85
CA ALA A 48 -5.87 9.66 1.73
C ALA A 48 -4.46 9.04 1.79
N MET A 49 -3.70 9.09 0.68
CA MET A 49 -2.30 8.65 0.65
C MET A 49 -1.39 9.51 1.56
N THR A 50 -1.76 10.76 1.83
CA THR A 50 -1.03 11.64 2.76
C THR A 50 -1.61 11.60 4.19
N GLY A 51 -2.55 10.68 4.46
CA GLY A 51 -3.15 10.49 5.78
C GLY A 51 -4.47 11.23 6.00
N GLU A 52 -4.96 11.95 5.01
CA GLU A 52 -6.25 12.66 5.05
C GLU A 52 -7.36 11.78 4.46
N TYR A 53 -7.89 10.86 5.27
CA TYR A 53 -8.96 9.96 4.88
C TYR A 53 -10.32 10.67 4.87
N THR A 54 -11.06 10.55 3.78
CA THR A 54 -12.48 10.94 3.72
C THR A 54 -13.38 9.76 4.09
N ASP A 55 -14.64 10.04 4.43
CA ASP A 55 -15.67 9.02 4.65
C ASP A 55 -16.54 8.82 3.39
N ASP A 56 -15.99 9.10 2.20
CA ASP A 56 -16.70 8.97 0.94
C ASP A 56 -16.95 7.48 0.61
N PRO A 57 -18.20 7.06 0.36
CA PRO A 57 -18.50 5.66 0.01
C PRO A 57 -17.71 5.14 -1.20
N LYS A 58 -17.50 5.99 -2.22
CA LYS A 58 -16.71 5.62 -3.40
C LYS A 58 -15.24 5.43 -3.07
N PHE A 59 -14.74 6.10 -2.04
CA PHE A 59 -13.38 5.89 -1.55
C PHE A 59 -13.22 4.53 -0.91
N LYS A 60 -14.19 4.12 -0.09
CA LYS A 60 -14.21 2.77 0.50
C LYS A 60 -14.28 1.69 -0.59
N ASP A 61 -15.12 1.89 -1.61
CA ASP A 61 -15.23 0.99 -2.75
C ASP A 61 -13.95 0.96 -3.60
N HIS A 62 -13.27 2.10 -3.74
CA HIS A 62 -12.00 2.18 -4.46
C HIS A 62 -10.91 1.38 -3.75
N LEU A 63 -10.82 1.50 -2.42
CA LEU A 63 -9.89 0.69 -1.61
C LEU A 63 -10.19 -0.81 -1.74
N LEU A 64 -11.47 -1.21 -1.67
CA LEU A 64 -11.86 -2.61 -1.86
C LEU A 64 -11.46 -3.12 -3.24
N CYS A 65 -11.74 -2.35 -4.30
CA CYS A 65 -11.35 -2.71 -5.66
C CYS A 65 -9.84 -2.94 -5.78
N CYS A 66 -9.03 -2.02 -5.25
CA CYS A 66 -7.57 -2.15 -5.25
C CYS A 66 -7.11 -3.36 -4.44
N HIS A 67 -7.63 -3.55 -3.22
CA HIS A 67 -7.29 -4.70 -2.38
C HIS A 67 -7.61 -6.04 -3.07
N LYS A 68 -8.76 -6.15 -3.74
CA LYS A 68 -9.12 -7.36 -4.49
C LYS A 68 -8.16 -7.64 -5.64
N LYS A 69 -7.82 -6.63 -6.46
CA LYS A 69 -6.90 -6.81 -7.60
C LYS A 69 -5.47 -7.16 -7.15
N ILE A 70 -5.05 -6.63 -6.01
CA ILE A 70 -3.76 -6.96 -5.39
C ILE A 70 -3.81 -8.34 -4.72
N GLY A 71 -4.98 -8.80 -4.28
CA GLY A 71 -5.19 -10.07 -3.57
C GLY A 71 -5.10 -9.95 -2.05
N PHE A 72 -5.25 -8.74 -1.50
CA PHE A 72 -5.25 -8.46 -0.06
C PHE A 72 -6.60 -8.72 0.60
N GLN A 73 -7.69 -8.73 -0.16
CA GLN A 73 -9.04 -8.91 0.36
C GLN A 73 -9.91 -9.64 -0.67
N ASN A 74 -10.82 -10.49 -0.20
CA ASN A 74 -11.79 -11.19 -1.05
C ASN A 74 -13.16 -10.47 -1.11
N ASP A 75 -14.09 -11.01 -1.89
CA ASP A 75 -15.46 -10.47 -2.03
C ASP A 75 -16.29 -10.52 -0.74
N ALA A 76 -16.00 -11.47 0.14
CA ALA A 76 -16.65 -11.58 1.45
C ALA A 76 -16.09 -10.59 2.47
N GLY A 77 -15.05 -9.81 2.10
CA GLY A 77 -14.38 -8.86 2.96
C GLY A 77 -13.29 -9.45 3.84
N ASP A 78 -12.93 -10.72 3.68
CA ASP A 78 -11.85 -11.33 4.48
C ASP A 78 -10.48 -10.87 3.97
N ILE A 79 -9.61 -10.53 4.92
CA ILE A 79 -8.24 -10.06 4.66
C ILE A 79 -7.31 -11.26 4.47
N ASN A 80 -6.51 -11.24 3.40
CA ASN A 80 -5.48 -12.23 3.13
C ASN A 80 -4.16 -11.82 3.78
N GLU A 81 -4.04 -12.13 5.07
CA GLU A 81 -2.89 -11.76 5.90
C GLU A 81 -1.55 -12.23 5.31
N GLU A 82 -1.49 -13.48 4.81
CA GLU A 82 -0.27 -14.04 4.22
C GLU A 82 0.17 -13.25 2.98
N ALA A 83 -0.76 -12.94 2.07
CA ALA A 83 -0.46 -12.16 0.88
C ALA A 83 0.03 -10.75 1.22
N ILE A 84 -0.55 -10.12 2.25
CA ILE A 84 -0.15 -8.80 2.72
C ILE A 84 1.24 -8.86 3.33
N ILE A 85 1.49 -9.78 4.28
CA ILE A 85 2.82 -9.93 4.91
C ILE A 85 3.88 -10.14 3.84
N LYS A 86 3.63 -11.03 2.87
CA LYS A 86 4.57 -11.29 1.78
C LYS A 86 4.85 -10.05 0.93
N LYS A 87 3.82 -9.37 0.42
CA LYS A 87 3.99 -8.27 -0.54
C LYS A 87 4.43 -6.97 0.13
N VAL A 88 3.84 -6.64 1.28
CA VAL A 88 4.20 -5.42 2.01
C VAL A 88 5.60 -5.56 2.58
N SER A 89 6.08 -6.74 3.01
CA SER A 89 7.45 -6.87 3.53
C SER A 89 8.54 -6.76 2.44
N MET A 90 8.20 -6.98 1.17
CA MET A 90 9.11 -6.70 0.04
C MET A 90 9.39 -5.19 -0.09
N VAL A 91 8.37 -4.38 0.20
CA VAL A 91 8.42 -2.92 0.12
C VAL A 91 8.91 -2.32 1.44
N PHE A 92 8.31 -2.74 2.53
CA PHE A 92 8.63 -2.32 3.87
C PHE A 92 9.54 -3.38 4.48
N LYS A 93 10.86 -3.18 4.38
CA LYS A 93 11.93 -4.11 4.82
C LYS A 93 12.00 -4.31 6.34
N ASN A 94 10.84 -4.38 7.00
CA ASN A 94 10.62 -4.62 8.41
C ASN A 94 9.40 -5.54 8.58
N GLU A 95 9.58 -6.81 8.22
CA GLU A 95 8.55 -7.84 8.23
C GLU A 95 7.85 -7.98 9.60
N GLU A 96 8.59 -7.80 10.70
CA GLU A 96 8.02 -7.89 12.06
C GLU A 96 7.00 -6.77 12.32
N VAL A 97 7.25 -5.55 11.85
CA VAL A 97 6.26 -4.46 11.92
C VAL A 97 5.07 -4.75 11.01
N VAL A 98 5.29 -5.32 9.82
CA VAL A 98 4.19 -5.73 8.93
C VAL A 98 3.30 -6.77 9.59
N LYS A 99 3.88 -7.83 10.16
CA LYS A 99 3.13 -8.88 10.89
C LYS A 99 2.31 -8.28 12.04
N LEU A 100 2.92 -7.42 12.84
CA LEU A 100 2.25 -6.75 13.95
C LEU A 100 1.09 -5.87 13.48
N ALA A 101 1.28 -5.13 12.38
CA ALA A 101 0.26 -4.28 11.79
C ALA A 101 -0.91 -5.13 11.27
N VAL A 102 -0.64 -6.17 10.48
CA VAL A 102 -1.65 -7.08 9.95
C VAL A 102 -2.45 -7.74 11.08
N GLN A 103 -1.79 -8.26 12.10
CA GLN A 103 -2.45 -8.86 13.27
C GLN A 103 -3.42 -7.88 13.97
N LYS A 104 -3.06 -6.58 14.02
CA LYS A 104 -3.88 -5.54 14.66
C LYS A 104 -4.97 -4.97 13.76
N CYS A 105 -4.76 -4.97 12.45
CA CYS A 105 -5.59 -4.24 11.49
C CYS A 105 -6.58 -5.12 10.72
N SER A 106 -6.40 -6.44 10.64
CA SER A 106 -7.22 -7.37 9.85
C SER A 106 -8.63 -7.66 10.40
N LYS A 107 -9.24 -6.71 11.12
CA LYS A 107 -10.59 -6.86 11.68
C LYS A 107 -11.64 -6.69 10.58
N LYS A 108 -12.40 -7.75 10.33
CA LYS A 108 -13.58 -7.72 9.45
C LYS A 108 -14.65 -6.78 10.00
N GLN A 109 -15.23 -5.97 9.12
CA GLN A 109 -16.29 -5.00 9.42
C GLN A 109 -17.63 -5.46 8.84
N ALA A 110 -18.66 -4.61 8.98
CA ALA A 110 -20.01 -4.91 8.52
C ALA A 110 -20.10 -5.10 6.99
N THR A 111 -19.25 -4.41 6.22
CA THR A 111 -19.19 -4.55 4.75
C THR A 111 -17.75 -4.76 4.28
N PRO A 112 -17.54 -5.37 3.09
CA PRO A 112 -16.22 -5.50 2.50
C PRO A 112 -15.52 -4.14 2.29
N SER A 113 -16.25 -3.12 1.82
CA SER A 113 -15.71 -1.76 1.63
C SER A 113 -15.30 -1.11 2.94
N GLU A 114 -16.09 -1.28 4.01
CA GLU A 114 -15.71 -0.79 5.34
C GLU A 114 -14.47 -1.50 5.88
N THR A 115 -14.37 -2.81 5.61
CA THR A 115 -13.19 -3.58 5.99
C THR A 115 -11.95 -3.09 5.26
N ALA A 116 -12.06 -2.79 3.95
CA ALA A 116 -10.97 -2.21 3.17
C ALA A 116 -10.51 -0.86 3.73
N TYR A 117 -11.48 0.00 4.05
CA TYR A 117 -11.25 1.33 4.59
C TYR A 117 -10.54 1.32 5.94
N GLU A 118 -11.10 0.61 6.91
CA GLU A 118 -10.54 0.51 8.27
C GLU A 118 -9.17 -0.18 8.27
N PHE A 119 -9.00 -1.21 7.43
CA PHE A 119 -7.70 -1.86 7.25
C PHE A 119 -6.64 -0.88 6.72
N ALA A 120 -6.94 -0.16 5.63
CA ALA A 120 -5.99 0.78 5.03
C ALA A 120 -5.59 1.90 6.00
N LYS A 121 -6.57 2.47 6.71
CA LYS A 121 -6.35 3.52 7.72
C LYS A 121 -5.52 3.02 8.89
N CYS A 122 -5.80 1.81 9.38
CA CYS A 122 -5.03 1.19 10.46
C CYS A 122 -3.58 0.91 10.05
N MET A 123 -3.37 0.32 8.86
CA MET A 123 -2.02 0.01 8.34
C MET A 123 -1.17 1.27 8.14
N HIS A 124 -1.76 2.40 7.74
CA HIS A 124 -1.04 3.68 7.60
C HIS A 124 -0.31 4.07 8.89
N ALA A 125 -0.92 3.84 10.06
CA ALA A 125 -0.30 4.17 11.35
C ALA A 125 1.00 3.40 11.64
N PHE A 126 1.27 2.30 10.91
CA PHE A 126 2.49 1.49 11.01
C PHE A 126 3.50 1.78 9.89
N ALA A 127 3.12 2.56 8.88
CA ALA A 127 3.99 2.90 7.77
C ALA A 127 5.10 3.90 8.20
N PRO A 128 6.30 3.84 7.59
CA PRO A 128 7.32 4.86 7.76
C PRO A 128 6.83 6.22 7.32
N LYS A 129 7.25 7.26 8.03
CA LYS A 129 6.90 8.66 7.69
C LYS A 129 7.49 9.13 6.36
N ASP A 130 8.56 8.48 5.92
CA ASP A 130 9.26 8.70 4.66
C ASP A 130 8.80 7.76 3.53
N LEU A 131 7.80 6.91 3.77
CA LEU A 131 7.24 6.05 2.73
C LEU A 131 6.39 6.88 1.76
N ASP A 132 6.91 7.10 0.56
CA ASP A 132 6.16 7.76 -0.52
C ASP A 132 5.23 6.76 -1.23
N ILE A 133 4.03 6.59 -0.68
CA ILE A 133 2.97 5.75 -1.28
C ILE A 133 2.53 6.32 -2.63
N VAL A 134 2.57 7.65 -2.81
CA VAL A 134 2.12 8.32 -4.05
C VAL A 134 2.99 7.89 -5.23
N SER A 135 4.31 7.79 -5.03
CA SER A 135 5.26 7.32 -6.07
C SER A 135 5.00 5.90 -6.58
N MET A 136 4.24 5.07 -5.85
CA MET A 136 3.90 3.71 -6.29
C MET A 136 2.78 3.71 -7.35
N PHE A 137 2.00 4.78 -7.42
CA PHE A 137 0.83 4.89 -8.30
C PHE A 137 0.98 5.97 -9.38
N TYR A 138 2.06 6.76 -9.37
CA TYR A 138 2.32 7.85 -10.31
C TYR A 138 3.77 7.85 -10.80
#